data_AF-A0A968IZ19-F1
#
_entry.id   AF-A0A968IZ19-F1
#
_cell.length_a   1.000
_cell.length_b   1.000
_cell.length_c   1.000
_cell.angle_alpha   90.00
_cell.angle_beta   90.00
_cell.angle_gamma   90.00
#
_symmetry.space_group_name_H-M   'P 1'
#
loop_
_entity.id
_entity.type
_entity.pdbx_description
1 polymer ?
#
loop_
_entity_poly.entity_id
_entity_poly.type
_entity_poly.pdbx_seq_one_letter_code
_entity_poly.pdbx_strand_id
1 'polypeptide(L)' 'METWTFLLQKRNDTSWLPLDAPTAEILTGSYRLASHSSLADRAIALHIVYRRRRPAPTPPSIKG' A
#
# COMPACT_ATOMS: atom_id res chain seq x y z
N MET A 1 16.89 -13.50 8.92
CA MET A 1 15.89 -12.96 7.98
C MET A 1 15.38 -11.66 8.59
N GLU A 2 15.47 -10.56 7.86
CA GLU A 2 15.01 -9.24 8.33
C GLU A 2 13.49 -9.21 8.26
N THR A 3 12.83 -9.30 9.42
CA THR A 3 11.37 -9.38 9.48
C THR A 3 10.81 -7.96 9.47
N TRP A 4 10.50 -7.46 8.28
CA TRP A 4 9.74 -6.22 8.12
C TRP A 4 8.25 -6.55 8.13
N THR A 5 7.50 -5.85 8.98
CA THR A 5 6.05 -5.89 9.00
C THR A 5 5.54 -4.50 8.69
N PHE A 6 4.79 -4.36 7.60
CA PHE A 6 4.11 -3.13 7.26
C PHE A 6 2.65 -3.22 7.70
N LEU A 7 2.12 -2.15 8.27
CA LEU A 7 0.77 -2.08 8.80
C LEU A 7 0.07 -0.86 8.19
N LEU A 8 -1.20 -1.03 7.77
CA LEU A 8 -2.07 0.06 7.37
C LEU A 8 -3.20 0.25 8.38
N GLN A 9 -3.51 1.49 8.70
CA GLN A 9 -4.72 1.85 9.44
C GLN A 9 -5.57 2.77 8.57
N LYS A 10 -6.84 2.40 8.34
CA LYS A 10 -7.79 3.28 7.65
C LYS A 10 -8.19 4.42 8.57
N ARG A 11 -8.36 5.62 8.02
CA ARG A 11 -8.91 6.76 8.76
C ARG A 11 -10.33 6.39 9.22
N ASN A 12 -10.56 6.43 10.53
CA ASN A 12 -11.78 5.99 11.25
C ASN A 12 -11.84 4.50 11.59
N ASP A 13 -10.76 3.75 11.35
CA ASP A 13 -10.59 2.41 11.89
C ASP A 13 -9.59 2.45 13.04
N THR A 14 -9.80 1.61 14.04
CA THR A 14 -8.87 1.41 15.16
C THR A 14 -7.91 0.25 14.89
N SER A 15 -8.24 -0.61 13.92
CA SER A 15 -7.47 -1.80 13.59
C SER A 15 -6.31 -1.47 12.66
N TRP A 16 -5.18 -2.12 12.91
CA TRP A 16 -4.04 -2.15 12.00
C TRP A 16 -4.11 -3.42 11.15
N LEU A 17 -4.08 -3.26 9.84
CA LEU A 17 -4.11 -4.35 8.87
C LEU A 17 -2.68 -4.64 8.40
N PRO A 18 -2.18 -5.87 8.55
CA PRO A 18 -0.86 -6.21 8.07
C PRO A 18 -0.83 -6.23 6.53
N LEU A 19 0.29 -5.77 6.00
CA LEU A 19 0.58 -5.69 4.57
C LEU A 19 1.60 -6.76 4.22
N ASP A 20 1.18 -8.01 4.41
CA ASP A 20 2.05 -9.19 4.27
C ASP A 20 2.23 -9.62 2.81
N ALA A 21 1.39 -9.12 1.89
CA ALA A 21 1.42 -9.46 0.48
C ALA A 21 2.19 -8.39 -0.35
N PRO A 22 2.95 -8.80 -1.38
CA PRO A 22 3.61 -7.86 -2.31
C PRO A 22 2.60 -7.02 -3.12
N THR A 23 1.32 -7.41 -3.11
CA THR A 23 0.22 -6.65 -3.67
C THR A 23 -1.00 -6.87 -2.79
N ALA A 24 -1.53 -5.79 -2.21
CA ALA A 24 -2.73 -5.81 -1.40
C ALA A 24 -3.80 -4.94 -2.07
N GLU A 25 -5.03 -5.45 -2.17
CA GLU A 25 -6.17 -4.62 -2.55
C GLU A 25 -6.59 -3.79 -1.34
N ILE A 26 -6.54 -2.47 -1.51
CA ILE A 26 -6.88 -1.52 -0.44
C ILE A 26 -8.12 -0.76 -0.90
N LEU A 27 -9.13 -0.66 -0.03
CA LEU A 27 -10.33 0.10 -0.33
C LEU A 27 -9.99 1.60 -0.49
N THR A 28 -10.74 2.33 -1.30
CA THR A 28 -10.54 3.78 -1.43
C THR A 28 -10.67 4.49 -0.09
N GLY A 29 -9.72 5.38 0.23
CA GLY A 29 -9.77 6.17 1.45
C GLY A 29 -8.43 6.78 1.84
N SER A 30 -8.39 7.37 3.04
CA SER A 30 -7.17 7.86 3.67
C SER A 30 -6.63 6.80 4.63
N TYR A 31 -5.34 6.52 4.56
CA TYR A 31 -4.68 5.52 5.40
C TYR A 31 -3.43 6.09 6.06
N ARG A 32 -3.07 5.50 7.19
CA ARG A 32 -1.78 5.68 7.86
C ARG A 32 -0.95 4.42 7.66
N LEU A 33 0.34 4.60 7.43
CA LEU A 33 1.31 3.51 7.27
C LEU A 33 2.21 3.47 8.49
N ALA A 34 2.43 2.28 9.05
CA ALA A 34 3.46 2.01 10.04
C ALA A 34 4.33 0.85 9.58
N SER A 35 5.59 0.85 10.01
CA SER A 35 6.53 -0.24 9.74
C SER A 35 7.19 -0.67 11.04
N HIS A 36 7.20 -1.96 11.30
CA HIS A 36 7.90 -2.58 12.40
C HIS A 36 9.03 -3.46 11.85
N SER A 37 10.19 -3.42 12.49
CA SER A 37 11.37 -4.19 12.08
C SER A 37 12.14 -4.67 13.31
N SER A 38 12.78 -5.82 13.19
CA SER A 38 13.73 -6.34 14.19
C SER A 38 15.13 -5.72 14.11
N LEU A 39 15.36 -4.78 13.18
CA LEU A 39 16.62 -4.06 13.03
C LEU A 39 16.76 -2.99 14.11
N ALA A 40 17.36 -3.36 15.25
CA ALA A 40 17.77 -2.41 16.28
C ALA A 40 19.01 -1.61 15.82
N ASP A 41 19.12 -0.36 16.30
CA ASP A 41 20.29 0.51 16.14
C ASP A 41 20.77 0.76 14.70
N ARG A 42 19.87 0.62 13.72
CA ARG A 42 20.14 0.94 12.32
C ARG A 42 19.26 2.08 11.82
N ALA A 43 19.89 2.99 11.09
CA ALA A 43 19.15 3.97 10.29
C ALA A 43 18.38 3.25 9.18
N ILE A 44 17.11 3.59 9.03
CA ILE A 44 16.21 3.02 8.04
C ILE A 44 15.71 4.17 7.16
N ALA A 45 15.68 3.95 5.85
CA ALA A 45 15.02 4.84 4.89
C ALA A 45 13.74 4.19 4.37
N LEU A 46 12.65 4.94 4.34
CA LEU A 46 11.38 4.55 3.74
C LEU A 46 11.13 5.40 2.50
N HIS A 47 10.80 4.76 1.37
CA HIS A 47 10.48 5.44 0.13
C HIS A 47 9.12 4.99 -0.40
N ILE A 48 8.19 5.94 -0.54
CA ILE A 48 6.82 5.69 -0.99
C ILE A 48 6.68 6.22 -2.41
N VAL A 49 6.35 5.33 -3.35
CA VAL A 49 6.18 5.68 -4.77
C VAL A 49 4.73 5.46 -5.18
N TYR A 50 4.06 6.53 -5.58
CA TYR A 50 2.72 6.44 -6.17
C TYR A 50 2.81 6.18 -7.68
N ARG A 51 2.34 5.01 -8.13
CA ARG A 51 2.22 4.68 -9.56
C ARG A 51 0.75 4.61 -9.93
N ARG A 52 0.27 5.61 -10.66
CA ARG A 52 -1.09 5.62 -11.18
C ARG A 52 -1.22 4.56 -12.28
N ARG A 53 -2.04 3.53 -12.06
CA ARG A 53 -2.37 2.55 -13.10
C ARG A 53 -3.14 3.27 -14.20
N ARG A 54 -2.62 3.26 -15.43
CA ARG A 54 -3.31 3.84 -16.59
C ARG A 54 -4.60 3.04 -16.82
N PRO A 55 -5.77 3.69 -17.00
CA PRO A 55 -6.96 2.97 -17.40
C PRO A 55 -6.70 2.29 -18.75
N ALA A 56 -7.25 1.09 -18.93
CA ALA A 56 -7.19 0.39 -20.21
C ALA A 56 -7.76 1.29 -21.32
N PRO A 57 -7.22 1.27 -22.54
CA PRO A 57 -7.80 2.04 -23.64
C PRO A 57 -9.26 1.62 -23.83
N THR A 58 -10.16 2.59 -23.88
CA THR A 58 -11.57 2.35 -24.20
C THR A 58 -11.65 1.76 -25.61
N PRO A 59 -12.35 0.62 -25.82
CA PRO A 59 -12.62 0.11 -27.15
C PRO A 59 -13.36 1.16 -27.98
N PRO A 60 -13.10 1.28 -29.29
CA PRO A 60 -13.80 2.23 -30.14
C PRO A 60 -15.31 1.94 -30.13
N SER A 61 -16.13 2.95 -29.85
CA SER A 61 -17.58 2.86 -30.03
C SER A 61 -17.88 2.69 -31.51
N ILE A 62 -18.35 1.50 -31.88
CA ILE A 62 -18.91 1.23 -33.20
C ILE A 62 -20.25 1.98 -33.26
N LYS A 63 -20.29 3.12 -33.94
CA LYS A 63 -21.55 3.78 -34.32
C LYS A 63 -22.11 3.04 -35.55
N GLY A 64 -23.28 2.44 -35.40
CA GLY A 64 -24.10 1.94 -36.50
C GLY A 64 -24.92 3.04 -37.16
#